data_AF-A0A949MS15-F1
#
_entry.id   AF-A0A949MS15-F1
#
_cell.length_a   1.000
_cell.length_b   1.000
_cell.length_c   1.000
_cell.angle_alpha   90.00
_cell.angle_beta   90.00
_cell.angle_gamma   90.00
#
_symmetry.space_group_name_H-M   'P 1'
#
loop_
_entity.id
_entity.type
_entity.pdbx_description
1 polymer ?
#
loop_
_entity_poly.entity_id
_entity_poly.type
_entity_poly.pdbx_seq_one_letter_code
_entity_poly.pdbx_strand_id
1 'polypeptide(L)'
;MAITGEAKRALTLRLAKAIGHLVAVQRMVEEEKYCMDVLNQLKAVQSALDRTAQVMLKQHLDTCVVEAVKANDSARVMDELWQLLRKGTEGGEGFDGIDATDAQDLDAGLGDAAAPGDLGTAGTQTIAVEKRCCPPTN
;
A
#
# COMPACT_ATOMS: atom_id res chain seq x y z
N MET A 1 -25.75 5.28 12.05
CA MET A 1 -25.78 6.76 12.17
C MET A 1 -25.07 7.39 10.98
N ALA A 2 -25.49 8.59 10.54
CA ALA A 2 -24.89 9.31 9.41
C ALA A 2 -23.85 10.35 9.86
N ILE A 3 -22.85 10.63 9.03
CA ILE A 3 -21.84 11.68 9.27
C ILE A 3 -22.51 13.05 9.09
N THR A 4 -22.65 13.84 10.16
CA THR A 4 -23.37 15.12 10.14
C THR A 4 -22.58 16.28 10.76
N GLY A 5 -23.08 17.51 10.59
CA GLY A 5 -22.59 18.71 11.29
C GLY A 5 -21.14 19.12 11.01
N GLU A 6 -20.41 19.46 12.08
CA GLU A 6 -19.02 19.90 12.05
C GLU A 6 -18.06 18.79 11.63
N ALA A 7 -18.28 17.56 12.11
CA ALA A 7 -17.48 16.38 11.73
C ALA A 7 -17.51 16.14 10.21
N LYS A 8 -18.68 16.30 9.58
CA LYS A 8 -18.81 16.23 8.12
C LYS A 8 -17.88 17.22 7.42
N ARG A 9 -17.93 18.51 7.81
CA ARG A 9 -17.09 19.56 7.20
C ARG A 9 -15.60 19.27 7.38
N ALA A 10 -15.22 18.86 8.58
CA ALA A 10 -13.84 18.56 8.94
C ALA A 10 -13.28 17.36 8.17
N LEU A 11 -14.09 16.32 7.92
CA LEU A 11 -13.72 15.17 7.10
C LEU A 11 -13.66 15.54 5.62
N THR A 12 -14.64 16.28 5.10
CA THR A 12 -14.66 16.73 3.70
C THR A 12 -13.41 17.55 3.36
N LEU A 13 -12.98 18.46 4.24
CA LEU A 13 -11.77 19.25 4.02
C LEU A 13 -10.50 18.39 3.95
N ARG A 14 -10.38 17.38 4.84
CA ARG A 14 -9.23 16.47 4.85
C ARG A 14 -9.21 15.57 3.61
N LEU A 15 -10.37 15.05 3.20
CA LEU A 15 -10.50 14.27 1.97
C LEU A 15 -10.17 15.10 0.74
N ALA A 16 -10.65 16.36 0.66
CA ALA A 16 -10.30 17.26 -0.44
C ALA A 16 -8.79 17.47 -0.57
N LYS A 17 -8.07 17.60 0.57
CA LYS A 17 -6.62 17.68 0.58
C LYS A 17 -5.97 16.38 0.06
N ALA A 18 -6.42 15.22 0.52
CA ALA A 18 -5.90 13.92 0.05
C ALA A 18 -6.12 13.73 -1.46
N ILE A 19 -7.28 14.13 -1.98
CA ILE A 19 -7.59 14.13 -3.41
C ILE A 19 -6.63 15.05 -4.17
N GLY A 20 -6.38 16.28 -3.67
CA GLY A 20 -5.41 17.19 -4.28
C GLY A 20 -4.00 16.59 -4.37
N HIS A 21 -3.55 15.89 -3.33
CA HIS A 21 -2.29 15.15 -3.37
C HIS A 21 -2.30 14.03 -4.42
N LEU A 22 -3.39 13.27 -4.54
CA LEU A 22 -3.51 12.19 -5.50
C LEU A 22 -3.53 12.69 -6.95
N VAL A 23 -4.22 13.80 -7.23
CA VAL A 23 -4.20 14.46 -8.54
C VAL A 23 -2.78 14.93 -8.88
N ALA A 24 -2.04 15.46 -7.90
CA ALA A 24 -0.63 15.83 -8.12
C ALA A 24 0.23 14.60 -8.45
N VAL A 25 0.04 13.47 -7.77
CA VAL A 25 0.74 12.20 -8.09
C VAL A 25 0.45 11.77 -9.53
N GLN A 26 -0.82 11.77 -9.95
CA GLN A 26 -1.19 11.41 -11.32
C GLN A 26 -0.43 12.28 -12.34
N ARG A 27 -0.43 13.60 -12.14
CA ARG A 27 0.30 14.54 -12.99
C ARG A 27 1.80 14.28 -13.00
N MET A 28 2.40 13.94 -11.86
CA MET A 28 3.83 13.60 -11.80
C MET A 28 4.17 12.36 -12.63
N VAL A 29 3.27 11.38 -12.69
CA VAL A 29 3.44 10.19 -13.54
C VAL A 29 3.31 10.55 -15.02
N GLU A 30 2.32 11.35 -15.39
CA GLU A 30 2.13 11.84 -16.76
C GLU A 30 3.34 12.70 -17.24
N GLU A 31 3.97 13.44 -16.33
CA GLU A 31 5.17 14.24 -16.60
C GLU A 31 6.49 13.44 -16.52
N GLU A 32 6.44 12.11 -16.39
CA GLU A 32 7.61 11.22 -16.26
C GLU A 32 8.61 11.67 -15.15
N LYS A 33 8.09 12.11 -13.99
CA LYS A 33 8.91 12.55 -12.84
C LYS A 33 9.70 11.40 -12.21
N TYR A 34 10.73 11.77 -11.45
CA TYR A 34 11.59 10.83 -10.73
C TYR A 34 10.79 9.96 -9.75
N CYS A 35 11.03 8.65 -9.82
CA CYS A 35 10.25 7.66 -9.08
C CYS A 35 10.25 7.89 -7.57
N MET A 36 11.37 8.34 -6.97
CA MET A 36 11.41 8.62 -5.53
C MET A 36 10.49 9.78 -5.14
N ASP A 37 10.34 10.80 -5.99
CA ASP A 37 9.46 11.93 -5.71
C ASP A 37 7.99 11.49 -5.77
N VAL A 38 7.64 10.64 -6.76
CA VAL A 38 6.31 10.05 -6.88
C VAL A 38 5.99 9.17 -5.66
N LEU A 39 6.94 8.32 -5.23
CA LEU A 39 6.80 7.47 -4.05
C LEU A 39 6.62 8.28 -2.76
N ASN A 40 7.41 9.35 -2.59
CA ASN A 40 7.27 10.25 -1.44
C ASN A 40 5.90 10.92 -1.41
N GLN A 41 5.41 11.37 -2.58
CA GLN A 41 4.09 11.98 -2.67
C GLN A 41 2.96 10.96 -2.41
N LEU A 42 3.10 9.72 -2.88
CA LEU A 42 2.18 8.63 -2.54
C LEU A 42 2.14 8.34 -1.03
N LYS A 43 3.29 8.36 -0.35
CA LYS A 43 3.36 8.23 1.12
C LYS A 43 2.67 9.38 1.84
N ALA A 44 2.75 10.59 1.30
CA ALA A 44 2.00 11.74 1.82
C ALA A 44 0.48 11.54 1.69
N VAL A 45 0.00 10.96 0.58
CA VAL A 45 -1.43 10.60 0.39
C VAL A 45 -1.86 9.57 1.43
N GLN A 46 -1.12 8.46 1.58
CA GLN A 46 -1.42 7.42 2.58
C GLN A 46 -1.55 8.02 3.98
N SER A 47 -0.54 8.81 4.39
CA SER A 47 -0.54 9.48 5.68
C SER A 47 -1.74 10.44 5.88
N ALA A 48 -2.20 11.09 4.81
CA ALA A 48 -3.38 11.97 4.87
C ALA A 48 -4.67 11.18 5.07
N LEU A 49 -4.80 10.01 4.43
CA LEU A 49 -5.93 9.11 4.61
C LEU A 49 -5.94 8.52 6.02
N ASP A 50 -4.78 8.06 6.52
CA ASP A 50 -4.66 7.49 7.88
C ASP A 50 -5.10 8.50 8.95
N ARG A 51 -4.63 9.75 8.86
CA ARG A 51 -5.07 10.82 9.76
C ARG A 51 -6.56 11.09 9.66
N THR A 52 -7.14 10.98 8.47
CA THR A 52 -8.58 11.18 8.26
C THR A 52 -9.38 10.04 8.91
N ALA A 53 -8.92 8.80 8.72
CA ALA A 53 -9.51 7.61 9.35
C ALA A 53 -9.45 7.70 10.88
N GLN A 54 -8.32 8.12 11.46
CA GLN A 54 -8.18 8.32 12.91
C GLN A 54 -9.17 9.36 13.46
N VAL A 55 -9.37 10.48 12.76
CA VAL A 55 -10.35 11.50 13.16
C VAL A 55 -11.77 10.94 13.12
N MET A 56 -12.10 10.18 12.07
CA MET A 56 -13.42 9.54 11.95
C MET A 56 -13.64 8.48 13.04
N LEU A 57 -12.62 7.68 13.35
CA LEU A 57 -12.65 6.69 14.41
C LEU A 57 -12.87 7.35 15.77
N LYS A 58 -12.11 8.40 16.10
CA LYS A 58 -12.28 9.14 17.36
C LYS A 58 -13.71 9.67 17.49
N GLN A 59 -14.24 10.28 16.44
CA GLN A 59 -15.62 10.76 16.45
C GLN A 59 -16.64 9.64 16.72
N HIS A 60 -16.43 8.46 16.13
CA HIS A 60 -17.29 7.30 16.36
C HIS A 60 -17.24 6.82 17.82
N LEU A 61 -16.04 6.79 18.42
CA LEU A 61 -15.88 6.45 19.83
C LEU A 61 -16.57 7.46 20.76
N ASP A 62 -16.40 8.76 20.50
CA ASP A 62 -16.93 9.84 21.34
C ASP A 62 -18.47 9.89 21.33
N THR A 63 -19.13 9.40 20.27
CA THR A 63 -20.60 9.42 20.18
C THR A 63 -21.23 8.03 20.30
N CYS A 64 -20.87 7.09 19.42
CA CYS A 64 -21.58 5.82 19.29
C CYS A 64 -21.35 4.91 20.49
N VAL A 65 -20.11 4.84 20.98
CA VAL A 65 -19.80 4.00 22.15
C VAL A 65 -20.43 4.61 23.41
N VAL A 66 -20.38 5.93 23.57
CA VAL A 66 -20.98 6.63 24.72
C VAL A 66 -22.50 6.43 24.75
N GLU A 67 -23.18 6.51 23.61
CA GLU A 67 -24.61 6.24 23.50
C GLU A 67 -24.95 4.76 23.73
N ALA A 68 -24.15 3.84 23.18
CA ALA A 68 -24.35 2.40 23.36
C ALA A 68 -24.18 1.96 24.81
N VAL A 69 -23.22 2.55 25.54
CA VAL A 69 -23.06 2.33 27.00
C VAL A 69 -24.30 2.80 27.75
N LYS A 70 -24.87 3.97 27.41
CA LYS A 70 -26.11 4.46 28.02
C LYS A 70 -27.31 3.56 27.71
N ALA A 71 -27.30 2.90 26.56
CA ALA A 71 -28.36 1.98 26.11
C ALA A 71 -28.14 0.51 26.51
N ASN A 72 -27.07 0.19 27.25
CA ASN A 72 -26.67 -1.20 27.55
C ASN A 72 -26.40 -2.09 26.31
N ASP A 73 -26.05 -1.49 25.16
CA ASP A 73 -25.73 -2.16 23.89
C ASP A 73 -24.23 -2.00 23.51
N SER A 74 -23.36 -1.78 24.50
CA SER A 74 -21.95 -1.52 24.26
C SER A 74 -21.21 -2.71 23.63
N ALA A 75 -21.62 -3.94 23.93
CA ALA A 75 -20.98 -5.15 23.39
C ALA A 75 -21.06 -5.21 21.85
N ARG A 76 -22.23 -4.92 21.29
CA ARG A 76 -22.46 -4.95 19.83
C ARG A 76 -21.59 -3.92 19.10
N VAL A 77 -21.53 -2.70 19.62
CA VAL A 77 -20.74 -1.60 19.02
C VAL A 77 -19.24 -1.85 19.15
N MET A 78 -18.79 -2.43 20.26
CA MET A 78 -17.38 -2.80 20.44
C MET A 78 -16.96 -3.92 19.49
N ASP A 79 -17.79 -4.92 19.25
CA ASP A 79 -17.50 -6.00 18.30
C ASP A 79 -17.40 -5.49 16.86
N GLU A 80 -18.30 -4.60 16.44
CA GLU A 80 -18.23 -3.95 15.12
C GLU A 80 -16.92 -3.16 14.96
N LEU A 81 -16.51 -2.43 16.00
CA LEU A 81 -15.26 -1.67 15.97
C LEU A 81 -14.03 -2.58 15.89
N TRP A 82 -14.00 -3.66 16.68
CA TRP A 82 -12.89 -4.62 16.68
C TRP A 82 -12.70 -5.28 15.31
N GLN A 83 -13.78 -5.60 14.61
CA GLN A 83 -13.72 -6.15 13.27
C GLN A 83 -13.07 -5.17 12.26
N LEU A 84 -13.39 -3.87 12.36
CA LEU A 84 -12.79 -2.84 11.51
C LEU A 84 -11.29 -2.69 11.78
N LEU A 85 -10.87 -2.71 13.04
CA LEU A 85 -9.46 -2.57 13.42
C LEU A 85 -8.61 -3.76 12.96
N ARG A 86 -9.10 -4.99 13.11
CA ARG A 86 -8.39 -6.20 12.67
C ARG A 86 -8.19 -6.25 11.16
N LYS A 87 -9.18 -5.79 10.39
CA LYS A 87 -9.07 -5.73 8.93
C LYS A 87 -7.92 -4.83 8.45
N GLY A 88 -7.45 -3.91 9.29
CA GLY A 88 -6.32 -3.02 8.98
C GLY A 88 -4.93 -3.67 9.02
N THR A 89 -4.78 -4.89 9.57
CA THR A 89 -3.47 -5.56 9.69
C THR A 89 -3.17 -6.57 8.58
N GLU A 90 -4.13 -6.87 7.71
CA GLU A 90 -3.95 -7.82 6.58
C GLU A 90 -3.39 -7.13 5.31
N GLY A 91 -2.99 -5.86 5.39
CA GLY A 91 -2.40 -5.08 4.27
C GLY A 91 -0.87 -5.09 4.21
N GLY A 92 -0.23 -6.09 4.82
CA GLY A 92 1.22 -6.19 4.97
C GLY A 92 1.80 -7.53 4.54
N GLU A 93 1.24 -8.21 3.52
CA GLU A 93 1.95 -9.31 2.84
C GLU A 93 2.78 -8.72 1.70
N GLY A 94 4.01 -8.32 2.03
CA GLY A 94 4.89 -7.65 1.07
C GLY A 94 6.24 -7.28 1.65
N PHE A 95 6.86 -8.20 2.40
CA PHE A 95 8.30 -8.46 2.53
C PHE A 95 8.48 -9.40 3.73
N ASP A 96 7.96 -10.63 3.64
CA ASP A 96 8.47 -11.71 4.47
C ASP A 96 9.74 -12.22 3.81
N GLY A 97 10.84 -12.11 4.55
CA GLY A 97 12.01 -12.96 4.45
C GLY A 97 12.57 -13.24 3.06
N ILE A 98 13.68 -12.56 2.75
CA ILE A 98 14.87 -13.33 2.41
C ILE A 98 15.14 -14.23 3.63
N ASP A 99 14.54 -15.42 3.66
CA ASP A 99 14.98 -16.47 4.58
C ASP A 99 15.96 -17.33 3.80
N ALA A 100 17.24 -17.17 4.15
CA ALA A 100 18.35 -17.92 3.61
C ALA A 100 18.40 -19.33 4.21
N THR A 101 17.25 -20.00 4.26
CA THR A 101 17.09 -21.36 4.79
C THR A 101 16.26 -22.22 3.83
N ASP A 102 16.59 -22.16 2.54
CA ASP A 102 16.29 -23.21 1.54
C ASP A 102 17.59 -23.55 0.77
N ALA A 103 18.67 -23.75 1.54
CA ALA A 103 19.96 -24.24 1.05
C ALA A 103 20.26 -25.64 1.61
N GLN A 104 19.24 -26.49 1.70
CA GLN A 104 19.38 -27.92 1.97
C GLN A 104 18.44 -28.65 1.02
N ASP A 105 18.84 -28.82 -0.25
CA ASP A 105 18.34 -29.87 -1.15
C ASP A 105 18.99 -29.81 -2.56
N LEU A 106 20.31 -29.58 -2.65
CA LEU A 106 21.07 -29.80 -3.89
C LEU A 106 22.47 -30.37 -3.59
N ASP A 107 22.52 -31.51 -2.91
CA ASP A 107 23.66 -32.44 -2.98
C ASP A 107 23.14 -33.86 -3.25
N ALA A 108 22.81 -34.13 -4.51
CA ALA A 108 22.69 -35.48 -5.04
C ALA A 108 22.71 -35.44 -6.58
N GLY A 109 23.89 -35.71 -7.15
CA GLY A 109 24.00 -36.17 -8.54
C GLY A 109 24.89 -35.32 -9.44
N LEU A 110 26.22 -35.48 -9.30
CA LEU A 110 27.10 -35.38 -10.46
C LEU A 110 26.74 -36.52 -11.41
N GLY A 111 26.07 -36.18 -12.51
CA GLY A 111 25.91 -37.02 -13.68
C GLY A 111 26.44 -36.27 -14.90
N ASP A 112 27.49 -36.83 -15.51
CA ASP A 112 28.08 -36.41 -16.77
C ASP A 112 27.03 -36.20 -17.88
N ALA A 113 27.03 -35.02 -18.51
CA ALA A 113 26.44 -34.85 -19.84
C ALA A 113 27.00 -33.63 -20.57
N ALA A 114 27.92 -33.92 -21.49
CA ALA A 114 28.00 -33.41 -22.86
C ALA A 114 27.73 -31.92 -23.15
N ALA A 115 28.77 -31.23 -23.62
CA ALA A 115 28.64 -30.10 -24.52
C ALA A 115 28.00 -30.54 -25.86
N PRO A 116 27.20 -29.66 -26.48
CA PRO A 116 27.30 -29.49 -27.93
C PRO A 116 27.42 -28.02 -28.33
N GLY A 117 28.12 -27.83 -29.44
CA GLY A 117 28.39 -26.53 -30.05
C GLY A 117 27.19 -25.90 -30.74
N ASP A 118 27.38 -24.59 -30.98
CA ASP A 118 27.07 -23.82 -32.18
C ASP A 118 25.81 -24.19 -32.98
N LEU A 119 24.86 -23.26 -33.06
CA LEU A 119 24.19 -22.80 -34.29
C LEU A 119 22.94 -21.98 -33.93
N GLY A 120 22.77 -20.85 -34.62
CA GLY A 120 21.45 -20.41 -35.05
C GLY A 120 20.93 -19.12 -34.42
N THR A 121 21.25 -18.02 -35.10
CA THR A 121 20.44 -16.80 -35.17
C THR A 121 18.94 -17.08 -35.20
N ALA A 122 18.25 -16.72 -34.12
CA ALA A 122 16.82 -16.47 -34.14
C ALA A 122 16.59 -15.13 -33.44
N GLY A 123 16.15 -14.14 -34.20
CA GLY A 123 15.77 -12.83 -33.71
C GLY A 123 14.58 -12.92 -32.76
N THR A 124 14.86 -13.01 -31.47
CA THR A 124 13.97 -12.46 -30.46
C THR A 124 14.20 -10.96 -30.47
N GLN A 125 13.18 -10.21 -30.89
CA GLN A 125 13.16 -8.77 -30.77
C GLN A 125 13.44 -8.43 -29.31
N THR A 126 14.64 -7.91 -29.05
CA THR A 126 14.99 -7.24 -27.81
C THR A 126 13.99 -6.10 -27.66
N ILE A 127 13.01 -6.27 -26.78
CA ILE A 127 12.22 -5.15 -26.30
C ILE A 127 13.25 -4.27 -25.58
N ALA A 128 13.64 -3.16 -26.22
CA ALA A 128 14.60 -2.24 -25.67
C ALA A 128 14.03 -1.68 -24.35
N VAL A 129 14.49 -2.22 -23.22
CA VAL A 129 14.35 -1.59 -21.90
C VAL A 129 15.33 -0.42 -21.85
N GLU A 130 15.09 0.58 -22.68
CA GLU A 130 15.94 1.76 -22.82
C GLU A 130 15.19 3.02 -22.39
N LYS A 131 14.62 2.94 -21.19
CA LYS A 131 14.35 4.09 -20.32
C LYS A 131 14.68 3.68 -18.89
N ARG A 132 15.96 3.80 -18.52
CA ARG A 132 16.37 3.76 -17.11
C ARG A 132 15.68 4.94 -16.42
N CYS A 133 14.64 4.66 -15.63
CA CYS A 133 13.94 5.64 -14.79
C CYS A 133 14.84 6.29 -13.73
N CYS A 134 16.01 5.70 -13.45
CA CYS A 134 16.97 6.26 -12.52
C CYS A 134 17.92 7.23 -13.24
N PRO A 135 18.01 8.50 -12.80
CA PRO A 135 19.11 9.36 -13.22
C PRO A 135 20.43 8.71 -12.76
N PRO A 136 21.50 8.73 -13.58
CA PRO A 136 22.80 8.26 -13.13
C PRO A 136 23.25 9.15 -11.98
N THR A 137 23.37 8.56 -10.79
CA THR A 137 24.01 9.20 -9.64
C THR A 137 25.49 9.39 -9.96
N ASN A 138 25.99 10.62 -9.83
CA ASN A 138 27.43 10.93 -9.82
C ASN A 138 28.06 10.41 -8.53
#